data_AF-A0A0F6SRI4-F1
#
_entry.id   AF-A0A0F6SRI4-F1
#
_cell.length_a   1.000
_cell.length_b   1.000
_cell.length_c   1.000
_cell.angle_alpha   90.00
_cell.angle_beta   90.00
_cell.angle_gamma   90.00
#
_symmetry.space_group_name_H-M   'P 1'
#
loop_
_entity.id
_entity.type
_entity.pdbx_description
1 polymer ?
#
loop_
_entity_poly.entity_id
_entity_poly.type
_entity_poly.pdbx_seq_one_letter_code
_entity_poly.pdbx_strand_id
1 'polypeptide(L)'
;MNEVANSAESTSSKRPGLPRKDGHDEKIIDATLRLIDSNRPVTVNAVVKESGVARAAVYRRWPRLVDLVAEALDAGRAPVEIDTSGDIKETLIDGLFTNQAKTTGVSYPRQRFRKRLELVMSDQELQLAYWNSHVRRRREASIRALQVAQEKG
;
A
#
# COMPACT_ATOMS: atom_id res chain seq x y z
N MET A 1 34.84 21.22 -47.72
CA MET A 1 33.56 21.92 -47.93
C MET A 1 32.46 20.95 -47.52
N ASN A 2 32.15 20.91 -46.23
CA ASN A 2 31.15 21.72 -45.52
C ASN A 2 29.75 21.09 -45.62
N GLU A 3 29.42 20.33 -44.57
CA GLU A 3 28.30 20.56 -43.65
C GLU A 3 27.02 21.19 -44.23
N VAL A 4 25.89 20.47 -44.16
CA VAL A 4 24.70 20.88 -43.37
C VAL A 4 23.93 19.63 -42.91
N ALA A 5 23.58 19.62 -41.62
CA ALA A 5 22.72 18.67 -40.95
C ALA A 5 21.26 18.69 -41.46
N ASN A 6 20.53 17.58 -41.32
CA ASN A 6 19.32 17.60 -40.50
C ASN A 6 18.86 16.20 -40.08
N SER A 7 18.53 16.08 -38.79
CA SER A 7 17.95 14.94 -38.12
C SER A 7 16.55 14.60 -38.65
N ALA A 8 16.25 13.31 -38.75
CA ALA A 8 14.89 12.81 -38.59
C ALA A 8 14.95 11.51 -37.79
N GLU A 9 14.39 11.59 -36.59
CA GLU A 9 14.20 10.52 -35.62
C GLU A 9 13.54 9.29 -36.27
N SER A 10 14.17 8.13 -36.09
CA SER A 10 13.43 6.86 -36.12
C SER A 10 13.46 6.29 -34.70
N THR A 11 12.33 6.49 -34.04
CA THR A 11 11.97 6.01 -32.72
C THR A 11 12.04 4.48 -32.66
N SER A 12 13.23 3.95 -32.36
CA SER A 12 13.35 2.53 -32.02
C SER A 12 12.76 2.29 -30.62
N SER A 13 11.49 1.91 -30.64
CA SER A 13 10.69 1.47 -29.50
C SER A 13 11.51 0.68 -28.47
N LYS A 14 11.74 1.27 -27.30
CA LYS A 14 12.14 0.50 -26.12
C LYS A 14 10.99 -0.42 -25.78
N ARG A 15 11.15 -1.70 -26.14
CA ARG A 15 10.25 -2.81 -25.84
C ARG A 15 9.79 -2.74 -24.38
N PRO A 16 8.50 -3.02 -24.08
CA PRO A 16 7.99 -3.07 -22.72
C PRO A 16 8.84 -4.01 -21.87
N GLY A 17 9.33 -3.54 -20.73
CA GLY A 17 10.08 -4.37 -19.80
C GLY A 17 9.24 -5.58 -19.40
N LEU A 18 9.69 -6.75 -19.83
CA LEU A 18 9.15 -8.08 -19.53
C LEU A 18 8.68 -8.20 -18.06
N PRO A 19 7.50 -8.79 -17.76
CA PRO A 19 7.02 -8.97 -16.38
C PRO A 19 8.04 -9.80 -15.59
N ARG A 20 8.66 -9.21 -14.57
CA ARG A 20 9.74 -9.88 -13.81
C ARG A 20 9.16 -10.65 -12.62
N LYS A 21 9.04 -11.97 -12.80
CA LYS A 21 8.97 -13.04 -11.78
C LYS A 21 7.75 -12.99 -10.85
N ASP A 22 6.63 -13.44 -11.39
CA ASP A 22 5.25 -13.37 -10.88
C ASP A 22 4.98 -14.19 -9.59
N GLY A 23 5.73 -13.96 -8.50
CA GLY A 23 5.36 -14.55 -7.21
C GLY A 23 6.37 -14.45 -6.08
N HIS A 24 7.57 -13.89 -6.30
CA HIS A 24 8.49 -13.66 -5.18
C HIS A 24 7.96 -12.59 -4.23
N ASP A 25 7.47 -11.48 -4.77
CA ASP A 25 6.94 -10.37 -3.97
C ASP A 25 5.72 -10.86 -3.17
N GLU A 26 4.81 -11.60 -3.81
CA GLU A 26 3.65 -12.22 -3.16
C GLU A 26 4.06 -13.21 -2.06
N LYS A 27 5.01 -14.11 -2.30
CA LYS A 27 5.51 -15.04 -1.27
C LYS A 27 6.10 -14.32 -0.07
N ILE A 28 6.81 -13.20 -0.29
CA ILE A 28 7.40 -12.40 0.78
C ILE A 28 6.30 -11.68 1.59
N ILE A 29 5.31 -11.09 0.90
CA ILE A 29 4.15 -10.44 1.52
C ILE A 29 3.35 -11.46 2.34
N ASP A 30 3.02 -12.61 1.76
CA ASP A 30 2.27 -13.67 2.44
C ASP A 30 3.01 -14.23 3.65
N ALA A 31 4.32 -14.44 3.56
CA ALA A 31 5.14 -14.86 4.70
C ALA A 31 5.14 -13.80 5.82
N THR A 32 5.23 -12.53 5.46
CA THR A 32 5.17 -11.40 6.40
C THR A 32 3.81 -11.35 7.08
N LEU A 33 2.73 -11.49 6.31
CA LEU A 33 1.36 -11.54 6.83
C LEU A 33 1.16 -12.72 7.78
N ARG A 34 1.66 -13.92 7.45
CA ARG A 34 1.60 -15.09 8.35
C ARG A 34 2.29 -14.82 9.69
N LEU A 35 3.44 -14.15 9.68
CA LEU A 35 4.15 -13.78 10.92
C LEU A 35 3.33 -12.79 11.76
N ILE A 36 2.80 -11.74 11.12
CA ILE A 36 1.96 -10.71 11.75
C ILE A 36 0.69 -11.34 12.35
N ASP A 37 -0.04 -12.12 11.54
CA ASP A 37 -1.31 -12.74 11.93
C ASP A 37 -1.10 -13.79 13.04
N SER A 38 0.10 -14.38 13.15
CA SER A 38 0.48 -15.31 14.23
C SER A 38 1.12 -14.63 15.43
N ASN A 39 1.17 -13.29 15.50
CA ASN A 39 1.86 -12.51 16.54
C ASN A 39 3.34 -12.90 16.75
N ARG A 40 4.02 -13.43 15.71
CA ARG A 40 5.46 -13.70 15.77
C ARG A 40 6.25 -12.45 15.39
N PRO A 41 7.44 -12.23 15.98
CA PRO A 41 8.30 -11.12 15.59
C PRO A 41 8.62 -11.17 14.09
N VAL A 42 8.36 -10.07 13.38
CA VAL A 42 8.74 -9.94 11.98
C VAL A 42 10.21 -9.55 11.93
N THR A 43 11.04 -10.41 11.34
CA THR A 43 12.45 -10.14 11.08
C THR A 43 12.78 -10.58 9.66
N VAL A 44 13.81 -10.00 9.05
CA VAL A 44 14.26 -10.41 7.71
C VAL A 44 14.58 -11.91 7.66
N ASN A 45 15.19 -12.45 8.71
CA ASN A 45 15.50 -13.89 8.79
C ASN A 45 14.22 -14.74 8.82
N ALA A 46 13.23 -14.35 9.63
CA ALA A 46 11.95 -15.05 9.70
C ALA A 46 11.22 -14.99 8.35
N VAL A 47 11.18 -13.82 7.71
CA VAL A 47 10.56 -13.65 6.39
C VAL A 47 11.25 -14.51 5.32
N VAL A 48 12.58 -14.52 5.27
CA VAL A 48 13.35 -15.37 4.32
C VAL A 48 13.05 -16.85 4.55
N LYS A 49 13.03 -17.29 5.81
CA LYS A 49 12.71 -18.68 6.18
C LYS A 49 11.29 -19.06 5.77
N GLU A 50 10.31 -18.21 6.04
CA GLU A 50 8.88 -18.48 5.82
C GLU A 50 8.45 -18.30 4.35
N SER A 51 9.15 -17.47 3.58
CA SER A 51 8.88 -17.26 2.15
C SER A 51 9.67 -18.20 1.24
N GLY A 52 10.80 -18.74 1.71
CA GLY A 52 11.76 -19.48 0.90
C GLY A 52 12.50 -18.59 -0.12
N VAL A 53 12.33 -17.27 -0.07
CA VAL A 53 12.95 -16.33 -1.01
C VAL A 53 14.27 -15.81 -0.44
N ALA A 54 15.31 -15.75 -1.28
CA ALA A 54 16.63 -15.29 -0.88
C ALA A 54 16.63 -13.87 -0.32
N ARG A 55 17.43 -13.62 0.73
CA ARG A 55 17.54 -12.33 1.42
C ARG A 55 17.81 -11.14 0.49
N ALA A 56 18.70 -11.33 -0.51
CA ALA A 56 19.02 -10.28 -1.48
C ALA A 56 17.80 -9.87 -2.33
N ALA A 57 16.87 -10.79 -2.59
CA ALA A 57 15.64 -10.48 -3.30
C ALA A 57 14.66 -9.66 -2.43
N VAL A 58 14.60 -9.93 -1.12
CA VAL A 58 13.84 -9.10 -0.16
C VAL A 58 14.36 -7.66 -0.17
N TYR A 59 15.66 -7.47 0.08
CA TYR A 59 16.23 -6.11 0.15
C TYR A 59 16.19 -5.33 -1.15
N ARG A 60 16.23 -6.01 -2.31
CA ARG A 60 16.10 -5.35 -3.60
C ARG A 60 14.74 -4.66 -3.77
N ARG A 61 13.69 -5.20 -3.17
CA ARG A 61 12.33 -4.66 -3.25
C ARG A 61 11.99 -3.78 -2.06
N TRP A 62 12.36 -4.21 -0.86
CA TRP A 62 12.15 -3.49 0.40
C TRP A 62 13.49 -3.21 1.07
N PRO A 63 14.06 -2.02 0.85
CA PRO A 63 15.35 -1.65 1.45
C PRO A 63 15.34 -1.74 2.97
N ARG A 64 14.20 -1.44 3.61
CA ARG A 64 13.99 -1.56 5.06
C ARG A 64 12.85 -2.52 5.36
N LEU A 65 12.93 -3.15 6.53
CA LEU A 65 11.89 -4.08 6.98
C LEU A 65 10.54 -3.37 7.19
N VAL A 66 10.55 -2.15 7.69
CA VAL A 66 9.34 -1.33 7.89
C VAL A 66 8.60 -1.06 6.57
N ASP A 67 9.32 -0.96 5.44
CA ASP A 67 8.70 -0.78 4.13
C ASP A 67 7.93 -2.03 3.71
N LEU A 68 8.50 -3.22 3.95
CA LEU A 68 7.84 -4.50 3.73
C LEU A 68 6.62 -4.68 4.64
N VAL A 69 6.77 -4.38 5.93
CA VAL A 69 5.66 -4.49 6.89
C VAL A 69 4.54 -3.53 6.53
N ALA A 70 4.85 -2.30 6.12
CA ALA A 70 3.86 -1.33 5.66
C ALA A 70 3.08 -1.84 4.43
N GLU A 71 3.78 -2.38 3.43
CA GLU A 71 3.16 -2.92 2.23
C GLU A 71 2.30 -4.17 2.54
N ALA A 72 2.79 -5.07 3.39
CA ALA A 72 2.04 -6.24 3.83
C ALA A 72 0.76 -5.85 4.59
N LEU A 73 0.81 -4.84 5.46
CA LEU A 73 -0.37 -4.36 6.20
C LEU A 73 -1.40 -3.65 5.30
N ASP A 74 -1.00 -3.11 4.14
CA ASP A 74 -1.95 -2.53 3.17
C ASP A 74 -2.48 -3.56 2.17
N ALA A 75 -1.86 -4.75 2.08
CA ALA A 75 -2.26 -5.80 1.15
C ALA A 75 -3.72 -6.22 1.35
N GLY A 76 -4.47 -6.23 0.24
CA GLY A 76 -5.90 -6.56 0.22
C GLY A 76 -6.85 -5.41 0.56
N ARG A 77 -6.34 -4.20 0.82
CA ARG A 77 -7.21 -3.04 1.06
C ARG A 77 -7.70 -2.42 -0.25
N ALA A 78 -9.01 -2.24 -0.38
CA ALA A 78 -9.63 -1.59 -1.53
C ALA A 78 -9.46 -0.06 -1.47
N PRO A 79 -9.44 0.67 -2.60
CA PRO A 79 -9.58 2.13 -2.60
C PRO A 79 -10.81 2.59 -1.80
N VAL A 80 -10.73 3.78 -1.21
CA VAL A 80 -11.86 4.36 -0.47
C VAL A 80 -12.60 5.30 -1.40
N GLU A 81 -13.86 4.99 -1.66
CA GLU A 81 -14.81 5.89 -2.31
C GLU A 81 -15.81 6.38 -1.27
N ILE A 82 -16.12 7.67 -1.29
CA ILE A 82 -17.08 8.29 -0.37
C ILE A 82 -18.20 8.88 -1.22
N ASP A 83 -19.42 8.39 -0.97
CA ASP A 83 -20.61 8.95 -1.58
C ASP A 83 -20.87 10.35 -1.00
N THR A 84 -20.92 11.35 -1.88
CA THR A 84 -21.16 12.75 -1.51
C THR A 84 -22.56 13.24 -1.91
N SER A 85 -23.43 12.35 -2.40
CA SER A 85 -24.79 12.69 -2.80
C SER A 85 -25.72 12.95 -1.61
N GLY A 86 -25.50 12.25 -0.50
CA GLY A 86 -26.29 12.36 0.74
C GLY A 86 -25.59 13.14 1.86
N ASP A 87 -25.92 12.80 3.11
CA ASP A 87 -25.23 13.33 4.29
C ASP A 87 -23.79 12.80 4.35
N ILE A 88 -22.85 13.69 4.04
CA ILE A 88 -21.42 13.38 3.99
C ILE A 88 -20.87 13.05 5.38
N LYS A 89 -21.36 13.72 6.43
CA LYS A 89 -20.91 13.49 7.80
C LYS A 89 -21.33 12.10 8.26
N GLU A 90 -22.59 11.73 8.04
CA GLU A 90 -23.06 10.37 8.34
C GLU A 90 -22.31 9.32 7.54
N THR A 91 -22.06 9.57 6.25
CA THR A 91 -21.29 8.66 5.38
C THR A 91 -19.86 8.45 5.91
N LEU A 92 -19.19 9.51 6.35
CA LEU A 92 -17.86 9.44 6.94
C LEU A 92 -17.86 8.70 8.28
N ILE A 93 -18.81 9.00 9.18
CA ILE A 93 -18.94 8.34 10.48
C ILE A 93 -19.20 6.83 10.29
N ASP A 94 -20.12 6.47 9.40
CA ASP A 94 -20.44 5.08 9.09
C ASP A 94 -19.20 4.35 8.57
N GLY A 95 -18.49 4.91 7.58
CA GLY A 95 -17.29 4.29 7.03
C GLY A 95 -16.13 4.14 8.01
N LEU A 96 -16.02 5.02 9.01
CA LEU A 96 -14.95 5.00 10.01
C LEU A 96 -15.24 4.11 11.22
N PHE A 97 -16.48 4.11 11.72
CA PHE A 97 -16.81 3.54 13.03
C PHE A 97 -17.77 2.37 12.96
N THR A 98 -18.74 2.41 12.05
CA THR A 98 -19.84 1.43 11.99
C THR A 98 -19.54 0.31 11.00
N ASN A 99 -19.28 0.66 9.75
CA ASN A 99 -19.03 -0.26 8.65
C ASN A 99 -17.63 -0.05 8.05
N GLN A 100 -16.62 -0.42 8.83
CA GLN A 100 -15.20 -0.29 8.46
C GLN A 100 -14.85 -1.00 7.14
N ALA A 101 -15.63 -2.01 6.72
CA ALA A 101 -15.45 -2.66 5.43
C ALA A 101 -15.59 -1.69 4.24
N LYS A 102 -16.35 -0.59 4.39
CA LYS A 102 -16.45 0.47 3.37
C LYS A 102 -15.14 1.24 3.19
N THR A 103 -14.30 1.34 4.21
CA THR A 103 -13.03 2.09 4.16
C THR A 103 -11.79 1.19 4.12
N THR A 104 -11.90 -0.07 4.51
CA THR A 104 -10.80 -1.05 4.44
C THR A 104 -10.91 -1.99 3.25
N GLY A 105 -12.10 -2.14 2.65
CA GLY A 105 -12.43 -3.20 1.71
C GLY A 105 -13.04 -4.40 2.43
N VAL A 106 -14.01 -5.06 1.77
CA VAL A 106 -14.78 -6.18 2.32
C VAL A 106 -13.91 -7.42 2.57
N SER A 107 -12.83 -7.58 1.81
CA SER A 107 -11.89 -8.70 1.93
C SER A 107 -10.78 -8.48 2.96
N TYR A 108 -10.66 -7.28 3.55
CA TYR A 108 -9.59 -6.96 4.49
C TYR A 108 -9.93 -7.46 5.91
N PRO A 109 -9.18 -8.42 6.48
CA PRO A 109 -9.56 -9.05 7.75
C PRO A 109 -9.56 -8.06 8.93
N ARG A 110 -10.60 -8.11 9.78
CA ARG A 110 -10.72 -7.25 10.96
C ARG A 110 -9.54 -7.40 11.93
N GLN A 111 -8.99 -8.61 12.06
CA GLN A 111 -7.79 -8.87 12.85
C GLN A 111 -6.56 -8.11 12.30
N ARG A 112 -6.41 -8.06 10.97
CA ARG A 112 -5.31 -7.35 10.30
C ARG A 112 -5.47 -5.84 10.44
N PHE A 113 -6.71 -5.34 10.45
CA PHE A 113 -6.99 -3.95 10.78
C PHE A 113 -6.52 -3.59 12.20
N ARG A 114 -6.90 -4.39 13.19
CA ARG A 114 -6.50 -4.16 14.59
C ARG A 114 -4.99 -4.23 14.76
N LYS A 115 -4.35 -5.25 14.18
CA LYS A 115 -2.90 -5.43 14.26
C LYS A 115 -2.14 -4.29 13.60
N ARG A 116 -2.66 -3.76 12.49
CA ARG A 116 -2.12 -2.56 11.86
C ARG A 116 -2.17 -1.35 12.79
N LEU A 117 -3.32 -1.09 13.44
CA LEU A 117 -3.44 0.03 14.38
C LEU A 117 -2.45 -0.11 15.54
N GLU A 118 -2.34 -1.32 16.11
CA GLU A 118 -1.37 -1.62 17.16
C GLU A 118 0.07 -1.31 16.70
N LEU A 119 0.53 -1.93 15.62
CA LEU A 119 1.92 -1.82 15.16
C LEU A 119 2.29 -0.38 14.75
N VAL A 120 1.39 0.32 14.04
CA VAL A 120 1.61 1.70 13.59
C VAL A 120 1.61 2.69 14.77
N MET A 121 0.99 2.35 15.90
CA MET A 121 1.04 3.19 17.11
C MET A 121 2.23 2.89 18.00
N SER A 122 2.79 1.68 17.93
CA SER A 122 3.94 1.26 18.76
C SER A 122 5.31 1.54 18.14
N ASP A 123 5.38 1.77 16.82
CA ASP A 123 6.63 1.98 16.09
C ASP A 123 6.50 3.21 15.16
N GLN A 124 7.25 4.27 15.48
CA GLN A 124 7.23 5.52 14.73
C GLN A 124 7.80 5.38 13.32
N GLU A 125 8.81 4.53 13.10
CA GLU A 125 9.40 4.33 11.78
C GLU A 125 8.39 3.63 10.86
N LEU A 126 7.72 2.60 11.39
CA LEU A 126 6.63 1.94 10.70
C LEU A 126 5.46 2.89 10.44
N GLN A 127 5.13 3.75 11.41
CA GLN A 127 4.09 4.77 11.24
C GLN A 127 4.36 5.67 10.04
N LEU A 128 5.58 6.19 9.95
CA LEU A 128 6.00 7.08 8.87
C LEU A 128 6.04 6.34 7.51
N ALA A 129 6.57 5.12 7.49
CA ALA A 129 6.57 4.29 6.28
C ALA A 129 5.14 4.04 5.77
N TYR A 130 4.24 3.62 6.66
CA TYR A 130 2.84 3.36 6.31
C TYR A 130 2.10 4.63 5.87
N TRP A 131 2.37 5.76 6.51
CA TRP A 131 1.81 7.06 6.14
C TRP A 131 2.20 7.48 4.73
N ASN A 132 3.50 7.47 4.45
CA ASN A 132 4.08 7.94 3.18
C ASN A 132 3.65 7.06 2.02
N SER A 133 3.61 5.74 2.21
CA SER A 133 3.32 4.78 1.15
C SER A 133 1.81 4.58 0.93
N HIS A 134 0.97 4.64 1.96
CA HIS A 134 -0.43 4.19 1.87
C HIS A 134 -1.45 5.22 2.37
N VAL A 135 -1.32 5.71 3.60
CA VAL A 135 -2.37 6.56 4.20
C VAL A 135 -2.56 7.87 3.45
N ARG A 136 -1.45 8.51 2.99
CA ARG A 136 -1.50 9.78 2.28
C ARG A 136 -2.39 9.73 1.03
N ARG A 137 -2.29 8.66 0.25
CA ARG A 137 -3.10 8.47 -0.97
C ARG A 137 -4.56 8.17 -0.63
N ARG A 138 -4.77 7.33 0.38
CA ARG A 138 -6.13 6.88 0.75
C ARG A 138 -7.00 7.96 1.39
N ARG A 139 -6.40 8.95 2.05
CA ARG A 139 -7.16 10.06 2.64
C ARG A 139 -7.66 11.08 1.61
N GLU A 140 -7.20 11.02 0.36
CA GLU A 140 -7.60 11.98 -0.66
C GLU A 140 -9.11 11.98 -0.91
N ALA A 141 -9.75 10.80 -0.88
CA ALA A 141 -11.20 10.71 -1.00
C ALA A 141 -11.92 11.40 0.16
N SER A 142 -11.44 11.22 1.40
CA SER A 142 -11.99 11.90 2.58
C SER A 142 -11.80 13.41 2.51
N ILE A 143 -10.63 13.87 2.06
CA ILE A 143 -10.36 15.30 1.86
C ILE A 143 -11.33 15.88 0.83
N ARG A 144 -11.50 15.23 -0.33
CA ARG A 144 -12.45 15.66 -1.36
C ARG A 144 -13.88 15.71 -0.83
N ALA A 145 -14.31 14.69 -0.09
CA ALA A 145 -15.65 14.67 0.49
C ALA A 145 -15.87 15.83 1.48
N LEU A 146 -14.88 16.13 2.32
CA LEU A 146 -14.94 17.27 3.25
C LEU A 146 -14.97 18.62 2.52
N GLN A 147 -14.24 18.76 1.41
CA GLN A 147 -14.29 19.97 0.57
C GLN A 147 -15.69 20.17 -0.03
N VAL A 148 -16.29 19.10 -0.56
CA VAL A 148 -17.68 19.14 -1.06
C VAL A 148 -18.67 19.49 0.05
N ALA A 149 -18.47 18.98 1.27
CA ALA A 149 -19.30 19.36 2.41
C ALA A 149 -19.17 20.86 2.72
N GLN A 150 -17.95 21.41 2.74
CA GLN A 150 -17.73 22.84 2.95
C GLN A 150 -18.39 23.72 1.89
N GLU A 151 -18.42 23.28 0.63
CA GLU A 151 -19.10 23.98 -0.47
C GLU A 151 -20.62 23.98 -0.34
N LYS A 152 -21.20 22.94 0.28
CA LYS A 152 -22.65 22.78 0.48
C LYS A 152 -23.18 23.56 1.70
N GLY A 153 -22.32 23.92 2.65
CA GLY A 153 -22.68 24.56 3.93
C GLY A 153 -23.02 23.55 5.03
#